data_AF-A0A5N6Z680-F1
#
_entry.id   AF-A0A5N6Z680-F1
#
_cell.length_a   1.000
_cell.length_b   1.000
_cell.length_c   1.000
_cell.angle_alpha   90.00
_cell.angle_beta   90.00
_cell.angle_gamma   90.00
#
_symmetry.space_group_name_H-M   'P 1'
#
loop_
_entity.id
_entity.type
_entity.pdbx_description
1 polymer ?
#
loop_
_entity_poly.entity_id
_entity_poly.type
_entity_poly.pdbx_seq_one_letter_code
_entity_poly.pdbx_strand_id
1 'polypeptide(L)'
;MRFSYAVSLLPLAASVSALQVTSPTKGEDVDLSGSFTVKWDSVNTDPSSFDLYLVNNAVFPNVQQKIASNLESSKGSYTVSGLSGLTSGYRSPVRPRPSRLHR
;
A
#
# COMPACT_ATOMS: atom_id res chain seq x y z
N MET A 1 -21.15 -51.92 -15.31
CA MET A 1 -19.86 -51.20 -15.34
C MET A 1 -20.01 -49.98 -14.45
N ARG A 2 -19.22 -49.85 -13.36
CA ARG A 2 -19.26 -48.70 -12.45
C ARG A 2 -18.07 -47.80 -12.78
N PHE A 3 -18.32 -46.66 -13.42
CA PHE A 3 -17.31 -45.65 -13.68
C PHE A 3 -17.15 -44.79 -12.42
N SER A 4 -16.07 -45.04 -11.67
CA SER A 4 -15.65 -44.16 -10.59
C SER A 4 -14.86 -43.00 -11.18
N TYR A 5 -15.47 -41.82 -11.28
CA TYR A 5 -14.77 -40.60 -11.65
C TYR A 5 -13.97 -40.11 -10.43
N ALA A 6 -12.65 -40.28 -10.49
CA ALA A 6 -11.75 -39.63 -9.56
C ALA A 6 -11.72 -38.13 -9.88
N VAL A 7 -12.43 -37.33 -9.09
CA VAL A 7 -12.32 -35.86 -9.16
C VAL A 7 -10.98 -35.48 -8.54
N SER A 8 -10.01 -35.15 -9.38
CA SER A 8 -8.74 -34.57 -8.94
C SER A 8 -8.97 -33.18 -8.37
N LEU A 9 -8.85 -33.03 -7.05
CA LEU A 9 -8.73 -31.72 -6.39
C LEU A 9 -7.32 -31.18 -6.65
N LEU A 10 -7.19 -30.27 -7.61
CA LEU A 10 -5.99 -29.45 -7.73
C LEU A 10 -5.91 -28.50 -6.52
N PRO A 11 -4.82 -28.51 -5.73
CA PRO A 11 -4.65 -27.51 -4.69
C PRO A 11 -4.39 -26.15 -5.35
N LEU A 12 -5.31 -25.20 -5.15
CA LEU A 12 -5.13 -23.81 -5.55
C LEU A 12 -4.14 -23.14 -4.59
N ALA A 13 -2.84 -23.21 -4.90
CA ALA A 13 -1.82 -22.42 -4.22
C ALA A 13 -1.89 -20.95 -4.68
N ALA A 14 -2.97 -20.28 -4.27
CA ALA A 14 -3.13 -18.84 -4.19
C ALA A 14 -1.98 -18.13 -3.44
N SER A 15 -0.82 -17.83 -4.04
CA SER A 15 0.14 -16.92 -3.39
C SER A 15 -0.45 -15.51 -3.42
N VAL A 16 -1.18 -15.14 -2.37
CA VAL A 16 -1.69 -13.78 -2.18
C VAL A 16 -0.50 -12.89 -1.80
N SER A 17 0.18 -12.30 -2.79
CA SER A 17 1.01 -11.13 -2.51
C SER A 17 0.08 -9.96 -2.22
N ALA A 18 0.28 -9.28 -1.10
CA ALA A 18 -0.52 -8.11 -0.77
C ALA A 18 0.08 -6.87 -1.43
N LEU A 19 -0.77 -5.88 -1.75
CA LEU A 19 -0.36 -4.53 -2.13
C LEU A 19 0.77 -4.03 -1.22
N GLN A 20 1.95 -3.84 -1.79
CA GLN A 20 3.18 -3.60 -1.05
C GLN A 20 3.86 -2.32 -1.52
N VAL A 21 4.08 -1.38 -0.61
CA VAL A 21 4.94 -0.23 -0.88
C VAL A 21 6.40 -0.71 -0.94
N THR A 22 7.06 -0.43 -2.07
CA THR A 22 8.45 -0.79 -2.35
C THR A 22 9.41 0.39 -2.20
N SER A 23 8.90 1.62 -2.24
CA SER A 23 9.67 2.84 -2.01
C SER A 23 8.74 3.94 -1.45
N PRO A 24 9.20 4.78 -0.51
CA PRO A 24 10.46 4.67 0.22
C PRO A 24 10.48 3.41 1.11
N THR A 25 11.68 2.85 1.30
CA THR A 25 11.87 1.66 2.13
C THR A 25 11.76 1.99 3.62
N LYS A 26 11.53 0.98 4.46
CA LYS A 26 11.43 1.19 5.90
C LYS A 26 12.74 1.78 6.45
N GLY A 27 12.65 2.98 7.05
CA GLY A 27 13.79 3.66 7.67
C GLY A 27 14.58 4.55 6.72
N GLU A 28 14.16 4.65 5.46
CA GLU A 28 14.66 5.63 4.50
C GLU A 28 14.27 7.04 4.95
N ASP A 29 15.22 7.97 4.82
CA ASP A 29 14.95 9.38 5.07
C ASP A 29 14.25 9.96 3.84
N VAL A 30 13.10 10.59 4.06
CA VAL A 30 12.29 11.18 3.01
C VAL A 30 12.25 12.68 3.25
N ASP A 31 12.72 13.45 2.28
CA ASP A 31 12.55 14.89 2.32
C ASP A 31 11.08 15.26 2.08
N LEU A 32 10.40 15.54 3.19
CA LEU A 32 9.00 15.95 3.19
C LEU A 32 8.80 17.44 2.86
N SER A 33 9.88 18.22 2.79
CA SER A 33 9.81 19.63 2.40
C SER A 33 9.67 19.82 0.89
N GLY A 34 10.14 18.83 0.13
CA GLY A 34 10.02 18.76 -1.33
C GLY A 34 8.91 17.83 -1.81
N SER A 35 9.14 17.25 -2.99
CA SER A 35 8.33 16.15 -3.50
C SER A 35 9.09 14.83 -3.36
N PHE A 36 8.34 13.74 -3.13
CA PHE A 36 8.90 12.39 -3.12
C PHE A 36 7.96 11.42 -3.81
N THR A 37 8.53 10.35 -4.37
CA THR A 37 7.76 9.34 -5.09
C THR A 37 7.59 8.10 -4.22
N VAL A 38 6.33 7.68 -4.08
CA VAL A 38 5.98 6.39 -3.49
C VAL A 38 5.78 5.39 -4.63
N LYS A 39 6.34 4.19 -4.49
CA LYS A 39 6.17 3.07 -5.41
C LYS A 39 5.58 1.87 -4.71
N TRP A 40 4.82 1.06 -5.44
CA TRP A 40 4.23 -0.15 -4.92
C TRP A 40 4.10 -1.23 -6.00
N ASP A 41 4.05 -2.47 -5.53
CA ASP A 41 3.66 -3.63 -6.32
C ASP A 41 2.24 -4.07 -5.92
N SER A 42 1.49 -4.58 -6.90
CA SER A 42 0.14 -5.08 -6.70
C SER A 42 -0.13 -6.28 -7.59
N VAL A 43 -0.99 -7.19 -7.14
CA VAL A 43 -1.47 -8.34 -7.92
C VAL A 43 -2.97 -8.31 -8.08
N ASN A 44 -3.47 -9.21 -8.94
CA ASN A 44 -4.88 -9.25 -9.34
C ASN A 44 -5.90 -9.50 -8.20
N THR A 45 -5.46 -9.92 -7.02
CA THR A 45 -6.32 -10.09 -5.83
C THR A 45 -6.42 -8.83 -4.96
N ASP A 46 -5.62 -7.80 -5.23
CA ASP A 46 -5.68 -6.53 -4.50
C ASP A 46 -6.88 -5.67 -4.94
N PRO A 47 -7.32 -4.71 -4.11
CA PRO A 47 -8.28 -3.69 -4.53
C PRO A 47 -7.79 -2.93 -5.76
N SER A 48 -8.71 -2.59 -6.66
CA SER A 48 -8.40 -1.74 -7.83
C SER A 48 -7.97 -0.32 -7.43
N SER A 49 -8.36 0.14 -6.23
CA SER A 49 -7.92 1.41 -5.68
C SER A 49 -7.69 1.43 -4.17
N PHE A 50 -6.81 2.34 -3.74
CA PHE A 50 -6.40 2.50 -2.36
C PHE A 50 -6.06 3.95 -2.00
N ASP A 51 -6.06 4.25 -0.70
CA ASP A 51 -5.63 5.51 -0.12
C ASP A 51 -4.21 5.36 0.44
N LEU A 52 -3.43 6.44 0.34
CA LEU A 52 -2.06 6.47 0.82
C LEU A 52 -1.96 7.29 2.11
N TYR A 53 -1.36 6.70 3.13
CA TYR A 53 -1.15 7.35 4.42
C TYR A 53 0.34 7.43 4.76
N LEU A 54 0.75 8.61 5.22
CA LEU A 54 2.03 8.83 5.87
C LEU A 54 1.85 8.63 7.38
N VAL A 55 2.71 7.82 7.99
CA VAL A 55 2.60 7.46 9.42
C VAL A 55 3.84 7.95 10.18
N ASN A 56 3.62 8.74 11.23
CA ASN A 56 4.66 9.10 12.18
C ASN A 56 4.69 8.09 13.33
N ASN A 57 5.70 7.23 13.38
CA ASN A 57 5.94 6.33 14.52
C ASN A 57 7.02 6.85 15.48
N ALA A 58 7.50 8.09 15.33
CA ALA A 58 8.45 8.71 16.25
C ALA A 58 7.77 9.28 17.52
N VAL A 59 6.44 9.40 17.51
CA VAL A 59 5.62 9.91 18.62
C VAL A 59 4.58 8.87 19.02
N PHE A 60 4.24 8.80 20.31
CA PHE A 60 3.16 7.96 20.83
C PHE A 60 2.06 8.84 21.44
N PRO A 61 0.77 8.66 21.06
CA PRO A 61 0.28 7.71 20.05
C PRO A 61 0.70 8.11 18.62
N ASN A 62 0.80 7.12 17.74
CA ASN A 62 1.25 7.33 16.37
C ASN A 62 0.26 8.21 15.61
N VAL A 63 0.78 9.20 14.86
CA VAL A 63 -0.03 10.11 14.05
C VAL A 63 -0.04 9.62 12.60
N GLN A 64 -1.21 9.67 11.95
CA GLN A 64 -1.38 9.26 10.55
C GLN A 64 -2.03 10.39 9.75
N GLN A 65 -1.47 10.69 8.58
CA GLN A 65 -2.00 11.68 7.65
C GLN A 65 -2.28 11.02 6.30
N LYS A 66 -3.48 11.21 5.77
CA LYS A 66 -3.78 10.82 4.39
C LYS A 66 -3.10 11.81 3.44
N ILE A 67 -2.34 11.29 2.49
CA ILE A 67 -1.55 12.09 1.54
C ILE A 67 -2.02 11.93 0.10
N ALA A 68 -2.78 10.86 -0.19
CA ALA A 68 -3.46 10.65 -1.45
C ALA A 68 -4.68 9.74 -1.26
N SER A 69 -5.65 9.83 -2.16
CA SER A 69 -6.87 9.01 -2.12
C SER A 69 -7.21 8.44 -3.50
N ASN A 70 -7.83 7.26 -3.51
CA ASN A 70 -8.34 6.61 -4.71
C ASN A 70 -7.26 6.45 -5.80
N LEU A 71 -6.05 6.04 -5.39
CA LEU A 71 -4.97 5.69 -6.29
C LEU A 71 -5.26 4.35 -6.93
N GLU A 72 -5.13 4.27 -8.25
CA GLU A 72 -5.23 3.02 -8.99
C GLU A 72 -4.04 2.11 -8.66
N SER A 73 -4.31 0.88 -8.21
CA SER A 73 -3.27 -0.09 -7.85
C SER A 73 -2.35 -0.44 -9.02
N SER A 74 -2.85 -0.40 -10.25
CA SER A 74 -2.11 -0.66 -11.49
C SER A 74 -1.05 0.39 -11.85
N LYS A 75 -1.09 1.61 -11.26
CA LYS A 75 -0.12 2.67 -11.59
C LYS A 75 1.28 2.42 -11.06
N GLY A 76 1.41 1.64 -9.99
CA GLY A 76 2.69 1.29 -9.35
C GLY A 76 3.47 2.47 -8.74
N SER A 77 3.04 3.72 -8.91
CA SER A 77 3.69 4.89 -8.31
C SER A 77 2.81 6.14 -8.20
N TYR A 78 3.16 7.01 -7.26
CA TYR A 78 2.55 8.33 -7.06
C TYR A 78 3.59 9.31 -6.49
N THR A 79 3.66 10.52 -7.07
CA THR A 79 4.49 11.59 -6.54
C THR A 79 3.68 12.45 -5.58
N VAL A 80 4.13 12.51 -4.34
CA VAL A 80 3.57 13.32 -3.27
C VAL A 80 4.28 14.67 -3.30
N SER A 81 3.52 15.76 -3.20
CA SER A 81 4.06 17.12 -3.16
C SER A 81 3.18 18.02 -2.31
N GLY A 82 3.76 19.08 -1.74
CA GLY A 82 3.00 20.09 -1.00
C GLY A 82 2.56 19.65 0.39
N LEU A 83 3.32 18.77 1.03
CA LEU A 83 3.10 18.48 2.45
C LEU A 83 3.57 19.67 3.28
N SER A 84 2.64 20.34 3.95
CA SER A 84 2.92 21.43 4.89
C SER A 84 2.68 20.97 6.33
N GLY A 85 3.48 21.49 7.26
CA GLY A 85 3.32 21.22 8.71
C GLY A 85 3.92 19.91 9.22
N LEU A 86 4.78 19.24 8.45
CA LEU A 86 5.46 18.01 8.88
C LEU A 86 6.91 18.33 9.30
N THR A 87 7.24 18.13 10.57
CA THR A 87 8.63 18.21 11.06
C THR A 87 9.43 16.98 10.59
N SER A 88 10.67 17.22 10.14
CA SER A 88 11.63 16.16 9.80
C SER A 88 11.81 15.21 10.98
N GLY A 89 11.66 13.90 10.74
CA GLY A 89 11.55 12.87 11.77
C GLY A 89 10.60 11.72 11.43
N TYR A 90 9.91 11.78 10.29
CA TYR A 90 9.11 10.69 9.72
C TYR A 90 10.00 9.52 9.28
N ARG A 91 10.52 8.76 10.24
CA ARG A 91 11.32 7.55 10.00
C ARG A 91 10.47 6.34 9.60
N SER A 92 9.30 6.53 8.98
CA SER A 92 8.26 5.50 9.04
C SER A 92 7.34 5.30 7.84
N PRO A 93 6.90 4.04 7.66
CA PRO A 93 6.51 3.47 6.38
C PRO A 93 5.23 4.10 5.86
N VAL A 94 5.26 4.48 4.59
CA VAL A 94 4.07 4.76 3.81
C VAL A 94 3.22 3.49 3.77
N ARG A 95 1.93 3.60 4.11
CA ARG A 95 1.02 2.45 4.16
C ARG A 95 -0.13 2.63 3.17
N PRO A 96 -0.38 1.66 2.29
CA PRO A 96 -1.60 1.62 1.52
C PRO A 96 -2.75 1.16 2.43
N ARG A 97 -3.94 1.72 2.23
CA ARG A 97 -5.18 1.23 2.82
C ARG A 97 -6.26 1.14 1.75
N PRO A 98 -7.03 0.05 1.66
CA PRO A 98 -8.16 -0.03 0.73
C PRO A 98 -9.05 1.21 0.88
N SER A 99 -9.38 1.85 -0.24
CA SER A 99 -10.32 2.99 -0.20
C SER A 99 -11.65 2.44 0.32
N ARG A 100 -12.15 2.98 1.44
CA ARG A 100 -13.48 2.60 1.90
C ARG A 100 -14.47 2.93 0.78
N LEU A 101 -15.28 1.94 0.40
CA LEU A 101 -16.53 2.20 -0.33
C LEU A 101 -17.31 3.22 0.51
N HIS A 102 -17.32 4.49 0.08
CA HIS A 102 -18.29 5.44 0.57
C HIS A 102 -19.66 4.89 0.15
N ARG A 103 -20.40 4.36 1.11
CA ARG A 103 -21.80 3.97 0.98
C ARG A 103 -22.64 5.00 1.72
#